data_AF-A0A3M3GMQ3-F1
#
_entry.id   AF-A0A3M3GMQ3-F1
#
_cell.length_a   1.000
_cell.length_b   1.000
_cell.length_c   1.000
_cell.angle_alpha   90.00
_cell.angle_beta   90.00
_cell.angle_gamma   90.00
#
_symmetry.space_group_name_H-M   'P 1'
#
loop_
_entity.id
_entity.type
_entity.pdbx_description
1 polymer ?
#
loop_
_entity_poly.entity_id
_entity_poly.type
_entity_poly.pdbx_seq_one_letter_code
_entity_poly.pdbx_strand_id
1 'polypeptide(L)' 'KALARSIGDQLYGFNMTRACTLAGRAKGVKSVLSVGRVQTPILGLIVNRYLANKSHASAFYYTVAASLAFGGHRA' A
#
# COMPACT_ATOMS: atom_id res chain seq x y z
N LYS A 1 15.24 -4.40 -24.61
CA LYS A 1 14.35 -3.91 -23.52
C LYS A 1 14.46 -4.72 -22.22
N ALA A 2 14.59 -6.06 -22.24
CA ALA A 2 14.72 -6.88 -21.03
C ALA A 2 16.02 -6.66 -20.23
N LEU A 3 17.15 -6.43 -20.92
CA LEU A 3 18.48 -6.27 -20.29
C LEU A 3 18.56 -5.03 -19.37
N ALA A 4 18.06 -3.87 -19.81
CA ALA A 4 18.07 -2.67 -18.99
C ALA A 4 17.24 -2.85 -17.71
N ARG A 5 16.13 -3.58 -17.81
CA ARG A 5 15.27 -3.92 -16.67
C ARG A 5 15.97 -4.88 -15.70
N SER A 6 16.62 -5.93 -16.20
CA SER A 6 17.33 -6.89 -15.34
C SER A 6 18.51 -6.23 -14.61
N ILE A 7 19.31 -5.42 -15.31
CA ILE A 7 20.41 -4.67 -14.71
C ILE A 7 19.90 -3.67 -13.68
N GLY A 8 18.85 -2.90 -14.00
CA GLY A 8 18.26 -1.94 -13.07
C GLY A 8 17.71 -2.58 -11.80
N ASP A 9 17.00 -3.70 -11.94
CA ASP A 9 16.45 -4.43 -10.79
C ASP A 9 17.57 -5.06 -9.93
N GLN A 10 18.65 -5.58 -10.53
CA GLN A 10 19.81 -6.11 -9.81
C GLN A 10 20.58 -5.00 -9.07
N LEU A 11 20.90 -3.91 -9.76
CA LEU A 11 21.68 -2.81 -9.20
C LEU A 11 20.94 -2.16 -8.03
N TYR A 12 19.63 -1.95 -8.17
CA TYR A 12 18.81 -1.43 -7.08
C TYR A 12 18.64 -2.45 -5.95
N GLY A 13 18.25 -3.68 -6.29
CA GLY A 13 17.91 -4.72 -5.32
C GLY A 13 19.08 -5.11 -4.42
N PHE A 14 20.26 -5.37 -5.00
CA PHE A 14 21.44 -5.78 -4.23
C PHE A 14 21.97 -4.67 -3.34
N ASN A 15 22.12 -3.45 -3.86
CA ASN A 15 22.68 -2.33 -3.10
C ASN A 15 21.76 -1.93 -1.95
N MET A 16 20.45 -1.79 -2.21
CA MET A 16 19.50 -1.41 -1.16
C MET A 16 19.31 -2.52 -0.12
N THR A 17 19.25 -3.78 -0.52
CA THR A 17 19.17 -4.91 0.42
C THR A 17 20.38 -4.92 1.35
N ARG A 18 21.59 -4.70 0.82
CA ARG A 18 22.82 -4.63 1.63
C ARG A 18 22.78 -3.43 2.58
N ALA A 19 22.47 -2.24 2.08
CA ALA A 19 22.40 -1.02 2.89
C ALA A 19 21.40 -1.18 4.07
N CYS A 20 20.18 -1.62 3.78
CA CYS A 20 19.16 -1.83 4.80
C CYS A 20 19.55 -2.94 5.78
N THR A 21 20.08 -4.08 5.30
CA THR A 21 20.49 -5.19 6.16
C THR A 21 21.64 -4.77 7.09
N LEU A 22 22.64 -4.04 6.61
CA LEU A 22 23.75 -3.54 7.44
C LEU A 22 23.24 -2.55 8.51
N ALA A 23 22.36 -1.62 8.12
CA ALA A 23 21.72 -0.71 9.07
C ALA A 23 20.86 -1.45 10.11
N GLY A 24 20.15 -2.50 9.71
CA GLY A 24 19.39 -3.36 10.60
C GLY A 24 20.28 -4.14 11.56
N ARG A 25 21.39 -4.71 11.07
CA ARG A 25 22.37 -5.44 11.89
C ARG A 25 22.99 -4.55 12.97
N ALA A 26 23.29 -3.30 12.64
CA ALA A 26 23.75 -2.31 13.63
C ALA A 26 22.72 -2.06 14.75
N LYS A 27 21.43 -2.34 14.50
CA LYS A 27 20.32 -2.26 15.47
C LYS A 27 19.91 -3.63 16.05
N GLY A 28 20.73 -4.68 15.84
CA GLY A 28 20.47 -6.03 16.36
C GLY A 28 19.60 -6.94 15.48
N VAL A 29 19.18 -6.49 14.29
CA VAL A 29 18.44 -7.34 13.35
C VAL A 29 19.38 -8.36 12.72
N LYS A 30 19.14 -9.65 12.96
CA LYS A 30 19.99 -10.74 12.44
C LYS A 30 19.59 -11.23 11.04
N SER A 31 18.38 -10.92 10.59
CA SER A 31 17.84 -11.32 9.28
C SER A 31 18.24 -10.36 8.16
N VAL A 32 18.08 -10.83 6.92
CA VAL A 32 18.22 -10.00 5.72
C VAL A 32 16.96 -9.14 5.55
N LEU A 33 17.16 -7.86 5.23
CA LEU A 33 16.10 -6.94 4.87
C LEU A 33 16.09 -6.77 3.35
N SER A 34 15.29 -7.58 2.66
CA SER A 34 15.17 -7.54 1.20
C SER A 34 14.53 -6.23 0.74
N VAL A 35 15.16 -5.59 -0.24
CA VAL A 35 14.64 -4.38 -0.89
C VAL A 35 14.66 -4.59 -2.39
N GLY A 36 13.59 -4.19 -3.08
CA GLY A 36 13.50 -4.31 -4.52
C GLY A 36 12.45 -3.38 -5.11
N ARG A 37 12.64 -3.02 -6.38
CA ARG A 37 11.81 -2.03 -7.10
C ARG A 37 10.33 -2.40 -7.19
N VAL A 38 9.97 -3.67 -7.05
CA VAL A 38 8.58 -4.17 -7.12
C VAL A 38 8.06 -4.61 -5.75
N GLN A 39 8.79 -5.50 -5.06
CA GLN A 39 8.37 -6.02 -3.75
C GLN A 39 8.19 -4.91 -2.69
N THR A 40 9.08 -3.92 -2.66
CA THR A 40 9.08 -2.89 -1.61
C THR A 40 7.94 -1.88 -1.78
N PRO A 41 7.64 -1.38 -2.99
CA PRO A 41 6.44 -0.55 -3.18
C PRO A 41 5.14 -1.29 -2.88
N ILE A 42 5.04 -2.58 -3.22
CA ILE A 42 3.86 -3.40 -2.88
C ILE A 42 3.68 -3.49 -1.37
N LEU A 43 4.74 -3.78 -0.62
CA LEU A 43 4.71 -3.76 0.84
C LEU A 43 4.28 -2.38 1.36
N GLY A 44 4.78 -1.30 0.76
CA GLY A 44 4.39 0.07 1.10
C GLY A 44 2.89 0.33 0.94
N LEU A 45 2.27 -0.14 -0.15
CA LEU A 45 0.82 -0.04 -0.35
C LEU A 45 0.03 -0.76 0.75
N ILE A 46 0.45 -1.97 1.12
CA ILE A 46 -0.20 -2.77 2.17
C ILE A 46 -0.08 -2.06 3.52
N VAL A 47 1.12 -1.61 3.88
CA VAL A 47 1.37 -0.91 5.14
C VAL A 47 0.56 0.38 5.21
N ASN A 48 0.53 1.17 4.13
CA ASN A 48 -0.25 2.41 4.09
C ASN A 48 -1.75 2.14 4.26
N ARG A 49 -2.29 1.12 3.59
CA ARG A 49 -3.70 0.75 3.73
C ARG A 49 -4.02 0.27 5.15
N TYR A 50 -3.12 -0.52 5.74
CA TYR A 50 -3.25 -1.00 7.11
C TYR A 50 -3.26 0.17 8.10
N LEU A 51 -2.33 1.13 7.96
CA LEU A 51 -2.27 2.31 8.82
C LEU A 51 -3.53 3.17 8.68
N ALA A 52 -4.00 3.42 7.45
CA ALA A 52 -5.23 4.16 7.20
C ALA A 52 -6.47 3.49 7.82
N ASN A 53 -6.52 2.15 7.82
CA ASN A 53 -7.60 1.41 8.49
C ASN A 53 -7.46 1.48 10.01
N LYS A 54 -6.24 1.34 10.53
CA LYS A 54 -5.96 1.39 11.98
C LYS A 54 -6.27 2.77 12.57
N SER A 55 -6.06 3.84 11.81
CA SER A 55 -6.37 5.22 12.22
C SER A 55 -7.79 5.67 11.86
N HIS A 56 -8.62 4.80 11.27
CA HIS A 56 -9.97 5.17 10.87
C HIS A 56 -10.85 5.37 12.11
N ALA A 57 -11.44 6.55 12.23
CA ALA A 57 -12.48 6.87 13.20
C ALA A 57 -13.78 7.16 12.43
N SER A 58 -14.88 6.52 12.83
CA SER A 58 -16.17 6.75 12.19
C SER A 58 -16.63 8.19 12.41
N ALA A 59 -17.06 8.84 11.34
CA ALA A 59 -17.71 10.14 11.38
C ALA A 59 -19.22 9.98 11.20
N PHE A 60 -20.00 10.80 11.91
CA PHE A 60 -21.45 10.84 11.72
C PHE A 60 -21.80 11.44 10.36
N TYR A 61 -22.73 10.81 9.66
CA TYR A 61 -23.33 11.32 8.43
C TYR A 61 -24.83 11.04 8.44
N TYR A 62 -25.58 11.81 7.68
CA TYR A 62 -27.03 11.68 7.57
C TYR A 62 -27.40 11.26 6.14
N THR A 63 -28.32 10.32 6.01
CA THR A 63 -28.90 9.90 4.73
C THR A 63 -30.32 10.43 4.61
N VAL A 64 -30.64 11.03 3.47
CA VAL A 64 -32.01 11.43 3.14
C VAL A 64 -32.58 10.36 2.22
N ALA A 65 -33.63 9.67 2.69
CA ALA A 65 -34.37 8.71 1.90
C ALA A 65 -35.82 9.19 1.75
N ALA A 66 -36.37 9.10 0.53
CA ALA A 66 -37.76 9.40 0.25
C ALA A 66 -38.37 8.25 -0.55
N SER A 67 -39.56 7.80 -0.15
CA SER A 67 -40.39 6.91 -0.95
C SER A 67 -41.49 7.75 -1.59
N LEU A 68 -41.52 7.78 -2.92
CA LEU A 68 -42.48 8.56 -3.70
C LEU A 68 -43.52 7.60 -4.27
N ALA A 69 -44.75 7.70 -3.81
CA ALA A 69 -45.90 7.05 -4.43
C ALA A 69 -46.61 8.07 -5.32
N PHE A 70 -46.51 7.89 -6.64
CA PHE A 70 -47.27 8.70 -7.59
C PHE A 70 -48.67 8.07 -7.77
N GLY A 71 -49.70 8.76 -7.28
CA GLY A 71 -51.09 8.39 -7.55
C GLY A 71 -51.41 8.61 -9.02
N GLY A 72 -51.77 7.54 -9.74
CA GLY A 72 -52.18 7.64 -11.14
C GLY A 72 -53.43 8.51 -11.29
N HIS A 73 -53.26 9.71 -11.87
CA HIS A 73 -54.39 10.52 -12.33
C HIS A 73 -54.89 9.87 -13.63
N ARG A 74 -56.00 9.12 -13.52
CA ARG A 74 -56.76 8.68 -14.71
C ARG A 74 -57.47 9.90 -15.29
N ALA A 75 -57.08 10.26 -16.51
CA ALA A 75 -57.85 11.14 -17.39
C ALA A 75 -59.16 10.49 -17.82
#